data_AF-A0AAN8BCT9-F1
#
_entry.id   AF-A0AAN8BCT9-F1
#
_cell.length_a   1.000
_cell.length_b   1.000
_cell.length_c   1.000
_cell.angle_alpha   90.00
_cell.angle_beta   90.00
_cell.angle_gamma   90.00
#
_symmetry.space_group_name_H-M   'P 1'
#
loop_
_entity.id
_entity.type
_entity.pdbx_description
1 polymer ?
#
loop_
_entity_poly.entity_id
_entity_poly.type
_entity_poly.pdbx_seq_one_letter_code
_entity_poly.pdbx_strand_id
1 'polypeptide(L)'
;MSLAAEAFVSQMAAAEPWPESATLYQPLKEDQILLSDCASSLAVQAYLRMCGLPVQVVYKSNAEYMSPSGKIPFIHVGTRWCPSWGPSCSSLKLRVIL
;
A
#
# COMPACT_ATOMS: atom_id res chain seq x y z
N MET A 1 14.56 19.53 13.00
CA MET A 1 14.38 18.21 13.64
C MET A 1 15.37 17.25 13.00
N SER A 2 16.06 16.40 13.78
CA SER A 2 17.22 15.63 13.32
C SER A 2 16.82 14.41 12.49
N LEU A 3 17.55 14.13 11.41
CA LEU A 3 17.42 12.94 10.55
C LEU A 3 17.43 11.62 11.36
N ALA A 4 18.18 11.60 12.47
CA ALA A 4 18.27 10.46 13.37
C ALA A 4 16.92 10.15 14.07
N ALA A 5 16.12 11.18 14.38
CA ALA A 5 14.80 11.00 14.98
C ALA A 5 13.80 10.43 13.97
N GLU A 6 13.87 10.85 12.72
CA GLU A 6 13.01 10.33 11.64
C GLU A 6 13.32 8.85 11.33
N ALA A 7 14.59 8.47 11.36
CA ALA A 7 15.02 7.08 11.19
C ALA A 7 14.60 6.17 12.36
N PHE A 8 14.64 6.68 13.60
CA PHE A 8 14.25 5.93 14.79
C PHE A 8 12.73 5.70 14.86
N VAL A 9 11.93 6.74 14.58
CA VAL A 9 10.46 6.63 14.49
C VAL A 9 10.06 5.66 13.38
N SER A 10 10.79 5.66 12.27
CA SER A 10 10.53 4.74 11.16
C SER A 10 10.91 3.28 11.48
N GLN A 11 11.98 3.04 12.26
CA GLN A 11 12.32 1.71 12.80
C GLN A 11 11.26 1.17 13.75
N MET A 12 10.72 2.02 14.64
CA MET A 12 9.63 1.62 15.54
C MET A 12 8.36 1.28 14.75
N ALA A 13 8.07 2.00 13.68
CA ALA A 13 6.92 1.72 12.82
C ALA A 13 7.08 0.43 11.98
N ALA A 14 8.30 -0.08 11.80
CA ALA A 14 8.57 -1.36 11.16
C ALA A 14 8.46 -2.57 12.10
N ALA A 15 8.41 -2.33 13.42
CA ALA A 15 8.30 -3.37 14.44
C ALA A 15 6.88 -3.96 14.57
N GLU A 16 5.85 -3.28 14.03
CA GLU A 16 4.49 -3.80 14.06
C GLU A 16 4.32 -4.95 13.05
N PRO A 17 3.72 -6.08 13.47
CA PRO A 17 3.46 -7.20 12.58
C PRO A 17 2.55 -6.78 11.42
N TRP A 18 2.75 -7.39 10.26
CA TRP A 18 1.88 -7.13 9.13
C TRP A 18 0.46 -7.58 9.46
N PRO A 19 -0.55 -6.73 9.29
CA PRO A 19 -1.90 -7.04 9.73
C PRO A 19 -2.56 -8.05 8.79
N GLU A 20 -3.21 -9.06 9.38
CA GLU A 20 -3.94 -10.09 8.62
C GLU A 20 -5.13 -9.52 7.83
N SER A 21 -5.66 -8.36 8.25
CA SER A 21 -6.78 -7.67 7.62
C SER A 21 -6.37 -6.68 6.51
N ALA A 22 -5.13 -6.72 6.03
CA ALA A 22 -4.68 -5.84 4.96
C ALA A 22 -5.47 -6.12 3.66
N THR A 23 -6.06 -5.07 3.09
CA THR A 23 -6.83 -5.14 1.84
C THR A 23 -6.23 -4.22 0.79
N LEU A 24 -5.91 -4.76 -0.39
CA LEU A 24 -5.49 -4.01 -1.57
C LEU A 24 -6.71 -3.74 -2.44
N TYR A 25 -7.09 -2.47 -2.56
CA TYR A 25 -8.16 -2.03 -3.45
C TYR A 25 -7.59 -1.62 -4.80
N GLN A 26 -8.22 -2.12 -5.86
CA GLN A 26 -7.84 -1.82 -7.23
C GLN A 26 -9.06 -1.77 -8.16
N PRO A 27 -8.93 -1.15 -9.35
CA PRO A 27 -10.03 -1.06 -10.30
C PRO A 27 -10.37 -2.42 -10.89
N LEU A 28 -11.60 -2.55 -11.41
CA LEU A 28 -11.99 -3.71 -12.21
C LEU A 28 -11.05 -3.86 -13.42
N LYS A 29 -10.66 -5.10 -13.76
CA LYS A 29 -9.78 -5.37 -14.91
C LYS A 29 -10.50 -5.25 -16.26
N GLU A 30 -11.82 -5.35 -16.25
CA GLU A 30 -12.67 -5.40 -17.45
C GLU A 30 -13.21 -4.01 -17.85
N ASP A 31 -13.14 -3.03 -16.95
CA ASP A 31 -13.39 -1.63 -17.28
C ASP A 31 -12.18 -1.01 -17.99
N GLN A 32 -12.37 0.16 -18.62
CA GLN A 32 -11.35 0.99 -19.27
C GLN A 32 -10.28 1.52 -18.27
N ILE A 33 -9.63 0.63 -17.53
CA ILE A 33 -8.52 0.95 -16.62
C ILE A 33 -7.33 1.45 -17.44
N LEU A 34 -6.71 2.55 -17.00
CA LEU A 34 -5.49 3.04 -17.62
C LEU A 34 -4.39 1.97 -17.47
N LEU A 35 -3.58 1.82 -18.52
CA LEU A 35 -2.47 0.85 -18.50
C LEU A 35 -1.50 1.11 -17.33
N SER A 36 -1.29 2.38 -16.99
CA SER A 36 -0.48 2.81 -15.83
C SER A 36 -1.02 2.26 -14.51
N ASP A 37 -2.33 2.23 -14.35
CA ASP A 37 -2.98 1.83 -13.10
C ASP A 37 -3.00 0.32 -12.97
N CYS A 38 -3.16 -0.38 -14.10
CA CYS A 38 -2.99 -1.83 -14.19
C CYS A 38 -1.55 -2.23 -13.83
N ALA A 39 -0.55 -1.57 -14.42
CA ALA A 39 0.87 -1.82 -14.14
C ALA A 39 1.21 -1.55 -12.67
N SER A 40 0.72 -0.43 -12.12
CA SER A 40 0.91 -0.08 -10.71
C SER A 40 0.25 -1.11 -9.76
N SER A 41 -0.95 -1.58 -10.09
CA SER A 41 -1.65 -2.65 -9.37
C SER A 41 -0.86 -3.94 -9.33
N LEU A 42 -0.33 -4.37 -10.47
CA LEU A 42 0.50 -5.58 -10.57
C LEU A 42 1.82 -5.43 -9.82
N ALA A 43 2.47 -4.26 -9.92
CA ALA A 43 3.73 -4.00 -9.21
C ALA A 43 3.55 -4.11 -7.69
N VAL A 44 2.47 -3.52 -7.13
CA VAL A 44 2.18 -3.62 -5.70
C VAL A 44 1.86 -5.05 -5.28
N GLN A 45 1.05 -5.78 -6.06
CA GLN A 45 0.75 -7.19 -5.77
C GLN A 45 2.01 -8.06 -5.77
N ALA A 46 2.86 -7.91 -6.79
CA ALA A 46 4.10 -8.65 -6.91
C ALA A 46 5.02 -8.35 -5.73
N TYR A 47 5.15 -7.07 -5.37
CA TYR A 47 5.95 -6.63 -4.23
C TYR A 47 5.47 -7.25 -2.91
N LEU A 48 4.17 -7.15 -2.59
CA LEU A 48 3.61 -7.71 -1.35
C LEU A 48 3.82 -9.24 -1.30
N ARG A 49 3.66 -9.92 -2.43
CA ARG A 49 3.94 -11.36 -2.54
C ARG A 49 5.42 -11.67 -2.29
N MET A 50 6.33 -10.93 -2.89
CA MET A 50 7.78 -11.12 -2.71
C MET A 50 8.21 -10.92 -1.26
N CYS A 51 7.62 -9.95 -0.57
CA CYS A 51 7.88 -9.69 0.85
C CYS A 51 7.14 -10.65 1.81
N GLY A 52 6.39 -11.63 1.29
CA GLY A 52 5.59 -12.55 2.11
C GLY A 52 4.50 -11.85 2.94
N LEU A 53 3.99 -10.72 2.46
CA LEU A 53 2.97 -9.91 3.12
C LEU A 53 1.58 -10.35 2.64
N PRO A 54 0.79 -11.09 3.46
CA PRO A 54 -0.52 -11.54 3.05
C PRO A 54 -1.47 -10.35 2.87
N VAL A 55 -2.14 -10.27 1.73
CA VAL A 55 -3.08 -9.18 1.44
C VAL A 55 -4.31 -9.74 0.71
N GLN A 56 -5.49 -9.26 1.08
CA GLN A 56 -6.70 -9.54 0.33
C GLN A 56 -6.83 -8.56 -0.84
N VAL A 57 -6.88 -9.06 -2.06
CA VAL A 57 -7.07 -8.22 -3.26
C VAL A 57 -8.57 -8.06 -3.52
N VAL A 58 -9.05 -6.82 -3.59
CA VAL A 58 -10.45 -6.48 -3.83
C VAL A 58 -10.55 -5.57 -5.04
N TYR A 59 -11.41 -5.95 -5.98
CA TYR A 59 -11.69 -5.20 -7.19
C TYR A 59 -12.96 -4.36 -7.00
N LYS A 60 -12.89 -3.05 -7.27
CA LYS A 60 -14.02 -2.12 -7.15
C LYS A 60 -14.00 -1.10 -8.29
N SER A 61 -15.14 -0.86 -8.92
CA SER A 61 -15.29 0.19 -9.93
C SER A 61 -15.10 1.59 -9.36
N ASN A 62 -15.47 1.80 -8.09
CA ASN A 62 -15.31 3.08 -7.40
C ASN A 62 -14.00 3.20 -6.59
N ALA A 63 -12.98 2.38 -6.88
CA ALA A 63 -11.73 2.36 -6.11
C ALA A 63 -11.05 3.74 -6.04
N GLU A 64 -11.05 4.51 -7.13
CA GLU A 64 -10.50 5.86 -7.18
C GLU A 64 -11.12 6.81 -6.14
N TYR A 65 -12.44 6.70 -5.91
CA TYR A 65 -13.17 7.52 -4.92
C TYR A 65 -13.00 7.05 -3.48
N MET A 66 -12.55 5.80 -3.27
CA MET A 66 -12.29 5.25 -1.94
C MET A 66 -10.92 5.70 -1.40
N SER A 67 -10.01 6.10 -2.27
CA SER A 67 -8.69 6.62 -1.88
C SER A 67 -8.81 8.08 -1.46
N PRO A 68 -8.35 8.47 -0.24
CA PRO A 68 -8.32 9.88 0.17
C PRO A 68 -7.49 10.77 -0.77
N SER A 69 -6.60 10.17 -1.57
CA SER A 69 -5.74 10.84 -2.53
C SER A 69 -6.21 10.74 -3.98
N GLY A 70 -7.29 9.99 -4.24
CA GLY A 70 -7.71 9.62 -5.59
C GLY A 70 -6.80 8.61 -6.29
N LYS A 71 -5.67 8.21 -5.68
CA LYS A 71 -4.70 7.29 -6.28
C LYS A 71 -5.02 5.83 -6.02
N ILE A 72 -4.82 5.03 -7.06
CA ILE A 72 -5.00 3.58 -7.13
C ILE A 72 -3.72 2.92 -7.66
N PRO A 73 -3.42 1.66 -7.30
CA PRO A 73 -4.04 0.90 -6.22
C PRO A 73 -3.71 1.51 -4.84
N PHE A 74 -4.48 1.18 -3.80
CA PHE A 74 -4.16 1.59 -2.42
C PHE A 74 -4.43 0.47 -1.42
N ILE A 75 -3.74 0.53 -0.28
CA ILE A 75 -3.86 -0.48 0.77
C ILE A 75 -4.64 0.13 1.94
N HIS A 76 -5.65 -0.62 2.39
CA HIS A 76 -6.38 -0.36 3.61
C HIS A 76 -5.91 -1.32 4.70
N VAL A 77 -5.50 -0.77 5.84
CA VAL A 77 -5.00 -1.52 6.98
C VAL A 77 -5.71 -1.02 8.23
N GLY A 78 -6.60 -1.83 8.81
CA GLY A 78 -7.33 -1.47 10.03
C GLY A 78 -8.08 -0.14 9.91
N THR A 79 -7.72 0.86 10.72
CA THR A 79 -8.28 2.23 10.70
C THR A 79 -7.47 3.23 9.86
N ARG A 80 -6.44 2.78 9.13
CA ARG A 80 -5.52 3.66 8.39
C ARG A 80 -5.54 3.40 6.89
N TRP A 81 -5.70 4.48 6.12
CA TRP A 81 -5.61 4.49 4.66
C TRP A 81 -4.17 4.79 4.24
N CYS A 82 -3.58 3.94 3.40
CA CYS A 82 -2.22 4.11 2.92
C CYS A 82 -2.22 4.30 1.39
N PRO A 83 -2.19 5.56 0.90
CA PRO A 83 -2.09 5.83 -0.52
C PRO A 83 -0.68 5.49 -1.03
N SER A 84 -0.63 5.02 -2.28
CA SER A 84 0.56 4.53 -2.98
C SER A 84 1.80 5.43 -2.75
N TRP A 85 2.75 4.94 -1.95
CA TRP A 85 4.10 5.47 -1.73
C TRP A 85 4.23 6.85 -1.04
N GLY A 86 3.26 7.26 -0.22
CA GLY A 86 3.37 8.46 0.63
C GLY A 86 4.11 8.23 1.97
N PRO A 87 4.44 9.30 2.72
CA PRO A 87 5.09 9.21 4.05
C PRO A 87 4.22 8.52 5.12
N SER A 88 2.94 8.25 4.84
CA SER A 88 2.08 7.41 5.68
C SER A 88 2.41 5.90 5.57
N CYS A 89 3.15 5.49 4.55
CA CYS A 89 3.54 4.11 4.23
C CYS A 89 5.03 3.83 4.55
N SER A 90 5.64 4.58 5.46
CA SER A 90 7.07 4.41 5.86
C SER A 90 7.39 3.00 6.36
N SER A 91 6.46 2.33 7.06
CA SER A 91 6.63 0.93 7.50
C SER A 91 6.72 -0.08 6.35
N LEU A 92 5.96 0.16 5.27
CA LEU A 92 6.03 -0.62 4.03
C LEU A 92 7.35 -0.41 3.30
N LYS A 93 7.89 0.81 3.40
CA LYS A 93 9.18 1.20 2.80
C LYS A 93 10.38 0.70 3.60
N LEU A 94 10.26 0.51 4.92
CA LEU A 94 11.33 -0.04 5.75
C LEU A 94 11.53 -1.55 5.55
N ARG A 95 10.47 -2.31 5.25
CA ARG A 95 10.58 -3.72 4.85
C ARG A 95 11.28 -3.92 3.49
N VAL A 96 11.66 -2.85 2.78
CA VAL A 96 12.43 -2.86 1.52
C VAL A 96 13.95 -2.85 1.77
N ILE A 97 14.43 -2.46 2.96
CA ILE A 97 15.87 -2.21 3.23
C ILE A 97 16.49 -3.25 4.18
N LEU A 98 15.75 -4.30 4.56
CA LEU A 98 16.30 -5.48 5.24
C LEU A 98 16.13 -6.73 4.37
#